data_AF-A0A239N3B8-F1
#
_entry.id   AF-A0A239N3B8-F1
#
_cell.length_a   1.000
_cell.length_b   1.000
_cell.length_c   1.000
_cell.angle_alpha   90.00
_cell.angle_beta   90.00
_cell.angle_gamma   90.00
#
_symmetry.space_group_name_H-M   'P 1'
#
loop_
_entity.id
_entity.type
_entity.pdbx_description
1 polymer ?
#
loop_
_entity_poly.entity_id
_entity_poly.type
_entity_poly.pdbx_seq_one_letter_code
_entity_poly.pdbx_strand_id
1 'polypeptide(L)'
;MPHPRRTDRRAIVSAAIEVLNDRGLDGLSLHVIAGRLGIQQPALYHHFGNKAELMTAVADEVLDRWHTDRTPAAGERWHDFLVRNARSLRHAMLSVRDGARLIASGGPRTPSIDNAIAQIGLLERSGFTGPDAILAFIAVSRYTIGAALEQQTARDGGAIIVPTEPAHAGAAHVAEIGAKVTALGPDHEFEVGLSALVHGLGGLIGNPTSETARGKADASTSR
;
A
#
# COMPACT_ATOMS: atom_id res chain seq x y z
N MET A 1 1.24 14.45 -42.02
CA MET A 1 0.95 13.12 -41.45
C MET A 1 1.76 12.97 -40.16
N PRO A 2 1.13 12.93 -38.96
CA PRO A 2 1.88 12.63 -37.74
C PRO A 2 2.40 11.19 -37.82
N HIS A 3 3.70 11.00 -37.58
CA HIS A 3 4.29 9.66 -37.51
C HIS A 3 3.73 8.90 -36.30
N PRO A 4 3.49 7.57 -36.40
CA PRO A 4 3.08 6.78 -35.25
C PRO A 4 4.14 6.92 -34.17
N ARG A 5 3.74 7.41 -32.98
CA ARG A 5 4.61 7.43 -31.80
C ARG A 5 5.11 6.00 -31.62
N ARG A 6 6.43 5.84 -31.57
CA ARG A 6 7.07 4.55 -31.31
C ARG A 6 6.44 3.97 -30.05
N THR A 7 5.68 2.89 -30.19
CA THR A 7 5.13 2.19 -29.04
C THR A 7 6.32 1.59 -28.29
N ASP A 8 6.62 2.15 -27.13
CA ASP A 8 7.61 1.60 -26.21
C ASP A 8 6.90 1.19 -24.90
N ARG A 9 7.64 0.51 -24.01
CA ARG A 9 7.10 0.04 -22.73
C ARG A 9 6.44 1.16 -21.93
N ARG A 10 6.99 2.38 -21.98
CA ARG A 10 6.48 3.54 -21.24
C ARG A 10 5.14 4.03 -21.80
N ALA A 11 4.99 4.07 -23.12
CA ALA A 11 3.75 4.42 -23.78
C ALA A 11 2.63 3.40 -23.44
N ILE A 12 2.96 2.11 -23.44
CA ILE A 12 2.01 1.05 -23.08
C ILE A 12 1.56 1.18 -21.62
N VAL A 13 2.51 1.34 -20.70
CA VAL A 13 2.20 1.50 -19.27
C VAL A 13 1.37 2.76 -19.02
N SER A 14 1.69 3.88 -19.68
CA SER A 14 0.91 5.12 -19.54
C SER A 14 -0.52 4.94 -20.04
N ALA A 15 -0.71 4.29 -21.20
CA ALA A 15 -2.04 3.98 -21.71
C ALA A 15 -2.81 3.03 -20.78
N ALA A 16 -2.14 2.07 -20.14
CA ALA A 16 -2.75 1.17 -19.17
C ALA A 16 -3.22 1.93 -17.90
N ILE A 17 -2.43 2.88 -17.38
CA ILE A 17 -2.84 3.75 -16.27
C ILE A 17 -4.06 4.59 -16.64
N GLU A 18 -4.09 5.12 -17.87
CA GLU A 18 -5.26 5.86 -18.36
C GLU A 18 -6.51 4.98 -18.45
N VAL A 19 -6.40 3.77 -19.02
CA VAL A 19 -7.51 2.80 -19.07
C VAL A 19 -7.97 2.41 -17.66
N LEU A 20 -7.03 2.23 -16.73
CA LEU A 20 -7.32 1.90 -15.34
C LEU A 20 -8.13 3.01 -14.66
N ASN A 21 -7.75 4.28 -14.85
CA ASN A 21 -8.52 5.42 -14.34
C ASN A 21 -9.92 5.50 -14.97
N ASP A 22 -10.04 5.27 -16.27
CA ASP A 22 -11.32 5.35 -16.99
C ASP A 22 -12.27 4.20 -16.61
N ARG A 23 -11.76 2.97 -16.50
CA ARG A 23 -12.58 1.74 -16.48
C ARG A 23 -12.41 0.87 -15.24
N GLY A 24 -11.50 1.22 -14.34
CA GLY A 24 -11.12 0.39 -13.21
C GLY A 24 -10.33 -0.85 -13.64
N LEU A 25 -9.90 -1.63 -12.66
CA LEU A 25 -9.03 -2.78 -12.82
C LEU A 25 -9.73 -3.93 -13.57
N ASP A 26 -11.03 -4.10 -13.34
CA ASP A 26 -11.83 -5.13 -14.02
C ASP A 26 -12.05 -4.81 -15.51
N GLY A 27 -12.02 -3.52 -15.87
CA GLY A 27 -12.08 -3.04 -17.26
C GLY A 27 -10.73 -3.04 -17.98
N LEU A 28 -9.63 -3.32 -17.28
CA LEU A 28 -8.27 -3.27 -17.82
C LEU A 28 -7.90 -4.58 -18.55
N SER A 29 -7.92 -4.55 -19.87
CA SER A 29 -7.55 -5.67 -20.74
C SER A 29 -6.55 -5.26 -21.82
N LEU A 30 -5.77 -6.23 -22.30
CA LEU A 30 -4.81 -6.01 -23.39
C LEU A 30 -5.50 -5.50 -24.67
N HIS A 31 -6.73 -5.95 -24.93
CA HIS A 31 -7.53 -5.48 -26.05
C HIS A 31 -7.87 -3.98 -25.92
N VAL A 32 -8.32 -3.54 -24.75
CA VAL A 32 -8.65 -2.13 -24.49
C VAL A 32 -7.40 -1.25 -24.56
N ILE A 33 -6.28 -1.72 -24.01
CA ILE A 33 -4.99 -1.01 -24.06
C ILE A 33 -4.51 -0.86 -25.51
N ALA A 34 -4.52 -1.95 -26.29
CA ALA A 34 -4.13 -1.95 -27.69
C ALA A 34 -5.02 -1.02 -28.53
N GLY A 35 -6.34 -1.10 -28.32
CA GLY A 35 -7.31 -0.21 -28.95
C GLY A 35 -7.05 1.27 -28.64
N ARG A 36 -6.70 1.61 -27.39
CA ARG A 36 -6.34 2.97 -27.00
C ARG A 36 -5.07 3.46 -27.69
N LEU A 37 -4.10 2.58 -27.89
CA LEU A 37 -2.84 2.90 -28.59
C LEU A 37 -2.97 2.88 -30.11
N GLY A 38 -4.11 2.44 -30.67
CA GLY A 38 -4.29 2.27 -32.11
C GLY A 38 -3.44 1.14 -32.70
N ILE A 39 -3.06 0.14 -31.89
CA ILE A 39 -2.23 -1.00 -32.31
C ILE A 39 -2.99 -2.32 -32.14
N GLN A 40 -2.46 -3.39 -32.72
CA GLN A 40 -2.98 -4.73 -32.53
C GLN A 40 -2.43 -5.34 -31.24
N GLN A 41 -3.24 -6.13 -30.54
CA GLN A 41 -2.86 -6.77 -29.27
C GLN A 41 -1.54 -7.58 -29.33
N PRO A 42 -1.23 -8.33 -30.40
CA PRO A 42 0.07 -9.01 -30.54
C PRO A 42 1.28 -8.08 -30.35
N ALA A 43 1.16 -6.80 -30.71
CA ALA A 43 2.25 -5.84 -30.58
C ALA A 43 2.63 -5.57 -29.11
N LEU A 44 1.69 -5.73 -28.17
CA LEU A 44 1.97 -5.59 -26.73
C LEU A 44 2.90 -6.69 -26.22
N TYR A 45 2.80 -7.91 -26.79
CA TYR A 45 3.60 -9.05 -26.36
C TYR A 45 5.08 -8.96 -26.75
N HIS A 46 5.43 -8.09 -27.70
CA HIS A 46 6.85 -7.76 -27.96
C HIS A 46 7.50 -7.01 -26.81
N HIS A 47 6.70 -6.37 -25.96
CA HIS A 47 7.17 -5.58 -24.84
C HIS A 47 7.01 -6.27 -23.50
N PHE A 48 5.98 -7.11 -23.34
CA PHE A 48 5.68 -7.81 -22.10
C PHE A 48 5.33 -9.27 -22.41
N GLY A 49 5.97 -10.22 -21.71
CA GLY A 49 5.77 -11.65 -21.93
C GLY A 49 4.35 -12.11 -21.60
N ASN A 50 3.66 -11.44 -20.67
CA ASN A 50 2.27 -11.73 -20.32
C ASN A 50 1.57 -10.53 -19.66
N LYS A 51 0.26 -10.67 -19.40
CA LYS A 51 -0.54 -9.64 -18.72
C LYS A 51 0.02 -9.33 -17.32
N ALA A 52 0.47 -10.32 -16.56
CA ALA A 52 0.97 -10.10 -15.21
C ALA A 52 2.23 -9.22 -15.21
N GLU A 53 3.17 -9.42 -16.14
CA GLU A 53 4.35 -8.55 -16.30
C GLU A 53 3.96 -7.10 -16.60
N LEU A 54 2.96 -6.90 -17.48
CA LEU A 54 2.43 -5.57 -17.74
C LEU A 54 1.79 -4.97 -16.48
N MET A 55 1.00 -5.75 -15.72
CA MET A 55 0.38 -5.28 -14.49
C MET A 55 1.40 -4.89 -13.42
N THR A 56 2.48 -5.66 -13.26
CA THR A 56 3.60 -5.31 -12.38
C THR A 56 4.26 -4.01 -12.83
N ALA A 57 4.54 -3.85 -14.12
CA ALA A 57 5.12 -2.60 -14.64
C ALA A 57 4.20 -1.38 -14.45
N VAL A 58 2.89 -1.58 -14.54
CA VAL A 58 1.90 -0.52 -14.24
C VAL A 58 1.91 -0.17 -12.76
N ALA A 59 1.96 -1.16 -11.86
CA ALA A 59 2.06 -0.94 -10.42
C ALA A 59 3.36 -0.20 -10.04
N ASP A 60 4.49 -0.61 -10.64
CA ASP A 60 5.79 0.03 -10.43
C ASP A 60 5.78 1.48 -10.89
N GLU A 61 5.23 1.78 -12.07
CA GLU A 61 5.11 3.16 -12.55
C GLU A 61 4.22 4.02 -11.65
N VAL A 62 3.14 3.46 -11.08
CA VAL A 62 2.31 4.17 -10.10
C VAL A 62 3.14 4.52 -8.85
N LEU A 63 3.89 3.54 -8.32
CA LEU A 63 4.76 3.80 -7.17
C LEU A 63 5.86 4.80 -7.50
N ASP A 64 6.49 4.71 -8.66
CA ASP A 64 7.58 5.61 -9.04
C ASP A 64 7.10 7.05 -9.26
N ARG A 65 5.87 7.25 -9.75
CA ARG A 65 5.29 8.59 -9.94
C ARG A 65 4.88 9.26 -8.63
N TRP A 66 4.32 8.50 -7.69
CA TRP A 66 3.59 9.09 -6.55
C TRP A 66 4.10 8.66 -5.18
N HIS A 67 4.88 7.57 -5.06
CA HIS A 67 5.53 7.19 -3.81
C HIS A 67 6.92 7.84 -3.71
N THR A 68 6.93 9.16 -3.50
CA THR A 68 8.14 10.00 -3.48
C THR A 68 8.97 9.87 -2.20
N ASP A 69 8.35 9.50 -1.07
CA ASP A 69 9.02 9.48 0.24
C ASP A 69 9.58 8.11 0.62
N ARG A 70 10.32 7.50 -0.31
CA ARG A 70 10.86 6.12 -0.16
C ARG A 70 12.10 6.05 0.72
N THR A 71 12.82 7.16 0.88
CA THR A 71 14.08 7.22 1.62
C THR A 71 14.01 8.22 2.77
N PRO A 72 14.70 7.92 3.88
CA PRO A 72 14.76 8.84 5.01
C PRO A 72 15.59 10.07 4.67
N ALA A 73 15.16 11.23 5.21
CA ALA A 73 15.93 12.46 5.14
C ALA A 73 17.09 12.43 6.14
N ALA A 74 18.12 13.24 5.89
CA ALA A 74 19.26 13.35 6.80
C ALA A 74 18.80 13.84 8.19
N GLY A 75 19.15 13.09 9.24
CA GLY A 75 18.78 13.41 10.63
C GLY A 75 17.30 13.17 10.98
N GLU A 76 16.52 12.59 10.08
CA GLU A 76 15.10 12.28 10.32
C GLU A 76 14.95 11.21 11.41
N ARG A 77 13.95 11.38 12.28
CA ARG A 77 13.61 10.38 13.30
C ARG A 77 12.84 9.24 12.64
N TRP A 78 13.06 8.01 13.11
CA TRP A 78 12.45 6.81 12.51
C TRP A 78 10.92 6.86 12.45
N HIS A 79 10.25 7.42 13.47
CA HIS A 79 8.78 7.51 13.47
C HIS A 79 8.28 8.53 12.43
N ASP A 80 8.96 9.67 12.30
CA ASP A 80 8.62 10.70 11.31
C ASP A 80 8.78 10.13 9.89
N PHE A 81 9.86 9.37 9.67
CA PHE A 81 10.10 8.68 8.41
C PHE A 81 9.01 7.65 8.09
N LEU A 82 8.68 6.75 9.01
CA LEU A 82 7.66 5.72 8.78
C LEU A 82 6.29 6.34 8.46
N VAL A 83 5.93 7.42 9.16
CA VAL A 83 4.68 8.14 8.91
C VAL A 83 4.70 8.80 7.52
N ARG A 84 5.77 9.52 7.16
CA ARG A 84 5.91 10.18 5.86
C ARG A 84 5.91 9.17 4.71
N ASN A 85 6.65 8.07 4.86
CA ASN A 85 6.70 6.98 3.90
C ASN A 85 5.31 6.35 3.68
N ALA A 86 4.58 6.03 4.76
CA ALA A 86 3.24 5.46 4.69
C ALA A 86 2.24 6.41 4.01
N ARG A 87 2.27 7.71 4.32
CA ARG A 87 1.42 8.72 3.67
C ARG A 87 1.68 8.80 2.17
N SER A 88 2.95 8.82 1.76
CA SER A 88 3.33 8.82 0.35
C SER A 88 2.91 7.55 -0.37
N LEU A 89 3.06 6.38 0.26
CA LEU A 89 2.58 5.11 -0.29
C LEU A 89 1.06 5.10 -0.46
N ARG A 90 0.31 5.57 0.56
CA ARG A 90 -1.14 5.71 0.49
C ARG A 90 -1.54 6.66 -0.63
N HIS A 91 -0.88 7.81 -0.72
CA HIS A 91 -1.12 8.78 -1.79
C HIS A 91 -0.95 8.13 -3.16
N ALA A 92 0.13 7.37 -3.37
CA ALA A 92 0.36 6.67 -4.64
C ALA A 92 -0.78 5.71 -5.02
N MET A 93 -1.25 4.91 -4.06
CA MET A 93 -2.38 4.00 -4.29
C MET A 93 -3.68 4.75 -4.60
N LEU A 94 -3.92 5.89 -3.95
CA LEU A 94 -5.15 6.67 -4.10
C LEU A 94 -5.16 7.60 -5.33
N SER A 95 -3.99 7.87 -5.92
CA SER A 95 -3.84 8.68 -7.14
C SER A 95 -4.36 7.99 -8.41
N VAL A 96 -4.62 6.68 -8.35
CA VAL A 96 -5.12 5.89 -9.47
C VAL A 96 -6.31 5.05 -9.02
N ARG A 97 -7.35 4.97 -9.85
CA ARG A 97 -8.52 4.10 -9.60
C ARG A 97 -8.07 2.65 -9.44
N ASP A 98 -8.56 1.98 -8.41
CA ASP A 98 -8.17 0.61 -8.03
C ASP A 98 -6.65 0.41 -7.82
N GLY A 99 -5.89 1.49 -7.61
CA GLY A 99 -4.44 1.45 -7.42
C GLY A 99 -4.00 0.61 -6.23
N ALA A 100 -4.77 0.59 -5.14
CA ALA A 100 -4.50 -0.26 -3.98
C ALA A 100 -4.64 -1.74 -4.34
N ARG A 101 -5.68 -2.12 -5.10
CA ARG A 101 -5.90 -3.50 -5.57
C ARG A 101 -4.84 -3.93 -6.56
N LEU A 102 -4.47 -3.04 -7.50
CA LEU A 102 -3.35 -3.24 -8.41
C LEU A 102 -2.06 -3.56 -7.65
N ILE A 103 -1.66 -2.69 -6.72
CA ILE A 103 -0.41 -2.83 -5.96
C ILE A 103 -0.43 -4.06 -5.03
N ALA A 104 -1.58 -4.38 -4.42
CA ALA A 104 -1.73 -5.59 -3.61
C ALA A 104 -1.62 -6.88 -4.44
N SER A 105 -2.05 -6.85 -5.71
CA SER A 105 -2.02 -8.01 -6.62
C SER A 105 -0.70 -8.21 -7.35
N GLY A 106 0.20 -7.21 -7.33
CA GLY A 106 1.44 -7.18 -8.12
C GLY A 106 2.54 -8.15 -7.72
N GLY A 107 2.31 -9.01 -6.71
CA GLY A 107 3.30 -9.96 -6.20
C GLY A 107 4.29 -9.35 -5.20
N PRO A 108 5.43 -10.02 -4.93
CA PRO A 108 6.45 -9.50 -4.03
C PRO A 108 6.93 -8.14 -4.51
N ARG A 109 6.78 -7.11 -3.67
CA ARG A 109 7.37 -5.82 -3.94
C ARG A 109 8.87 -5.94 -3.68
N THR A 110 9.67 -5.69 -4.71
CA THR A 110 11.12 -5.66 -4.60
C THR A 110 11.55 -4.21 -4.54
N PRO A 111 11.62 -3.58 -3.34
CA PRO A 111 12.17 -2.25 -3.24
C PRO A 111 13.59 -2.22 -3.81
N SER A 112 14.02 -1.08 -4.36
CA SER A 112 15.43 -0.88 -4.67
C SER A 112 16.26 -1.25 -3.45
N ILE A 113 17.35 -1.99 -3.66
CA ILE A 113 18.25 -2.38 -2.58
C ILE A 113 18.78 -1.16 -1.82
N ASP A 114 18.99 -0.04 -2.52
CA ASP A 114 19.42 1.23 -1.92
C ASP A 114 18.36 1.79 -0.97
N ASN A 115 17.08 1.70 -1.35
CA ASN A 115 15.99 2.11 -0.47
C ASN A 115 15.95 1.22 0.77
N ALA A 116 16.06 -0.11 0.60
CA ALA A 116 16.06 -1.05 1.71
C ALA A 116 17.22 -0.80 2.68
N ILE A 117 18.43 -0.55 2.16
CA ILE A 117 19.62 -0.22 2.96
C ILE A 117 19.38 1.07 3.77
N ALA A 118 18.90 2.13 3.12
CA ALA A 118 18.66 3.41 3.79
C ALA A 118 17.57 3.30 4.88
N GLN A 119 16.48 2.61 4.56
CA GLN A 119 15.32 2.35 5.41
C GLN A 119 15.69 1.53 6.65
N ILE A 120 16.27 0.34 6.46
CA ILE A 120 16.65 -0.56 7.55
C ILE A 120 17.74 0.09 8.40
N GLY A 121 18.73 0.72 7.76
CA GLY A 121 19.80 1.41 8.47
C GLY A 121 19.32 2.54 9.38
N LEU A 122 18.23 3.25 9.03
CA LEU A 122 17.65 4.25 9.94
C LEU A 122 17.07 3.61 11.21
N LEU A 123 16.31 2.52 11.06
CA LEU A 123 15.70 1.84 12.19
C LEU A 123 16.77 1.19 13.07
N GLU A 124 17.79 0.57 12.49
CA GLU A 124 18.91 -0.01 13.27
C GLU A 124 19.67 1.06 14.06
N ARG A 125 19.97 2.23 13.47
CA ARG A 125 20.57 3.36 14.21
C ARG A 125 19.67 3.90 15.33
N SER A 126 18.37 3.64 15.26
CA SER A 126 17.39 4.02 16.27
C SER A 126 17.21 2.96 17.36
N GLY A 127 17.93 1.83 17.27
CA GLY A 127 17.93 0.76 18.28
C GLY A 127 17.08 -0.47 17.96
N PHE A 128 16.52 -0.56 16.74
CA PHE A 128 15.86 -1.80 16.29
C PHE A 128 16.91 -2.86 15.92
N THR A 129 16.55 -4.14 16.09
CA THR A 129 17.30 -5.22 15.42
C THR A 129 16.95 -5.26 13.93
N GLY A 130 17.83 -5.79 13.08
CA GLY A 130 17.54 -5.95 11.64
C GLY A 130 16.19 -6.67 11.38
N PRO A 131 15.88 -7.80 12.03
CA PRO A 131 14.58 -8.45 11.90
C PRO A 131 13.40 -7.56 12.32
N ASP A 132 13.50 -6.87 13.47
CA ASP A 132 12.43 -5.98 13.95
C ASP A 132 12.25 -4.76 13.04
N ALA A 133 13.33 -4.26 12.43
CA ALA A 133 13.27 -3.19 11.44
C ALA A 133 12.47 -3.64 10.20
N ILE A 134 12.76 -4.83 9.67
CA ILE A 134 12.01 -5.41 8.54
C ILE A 134 10.53 -5.61 8.92
N LEU A 135 10.25 -6.14 10.12
CA LEU A 135 8.89 -6.36 10.60
C LEU A 135 8.11 -5.04 10.76
N ALA A 136 8.76 -3.98 11.24
CA ALA A 136 8.18 -2.64 11.33
C ALA A 136 7.74 -2.13 9.95
N PHE A 137 8.60 -2.23 8.93
CA PHE A 137 8.24 -1.87 7.55
C PHE A 137 7.08 -2.69 7.00
N ILE A 138 7.10 -4.01 7.24
CA ILE A 138 6.03 -4.91 6.79
C ILE A 138 4.70 -4.52 7.45
N ALA A 139 4.71 -4.26 8.75
CA ALA A 139 3.50 -3.88 9.50
C ALA A 139 2.91 -2.57 8.97
N VAL A 140 3.72 -1.52 8.86
CA VAL A 140 3.30 -0.21 8.33
C VAL A 140 2.81 -0.33 6.89
N SER A 141 3.53 -1.06 6.04
CA SER A 141 3.13 -1.30 4.65
C SER A 141 1.78 -2.01 4.53
N ARG A 142 1.57 -3.08 5.31
CA ARG A 142 0.32 -3.87 5.29
C ARG A 142 -0.86 -3.06 5.79
N TYR A 143 -0.68 -2.32 6.88
CA TYR A 143 -1.69 -1.38 7.37
C TYR A 143 -2.07 -0.36 6.28
N THR A 144 -1.07 0.23 5.63
CA THR A 144 -1.28 1.25 4.59
C THR A 144 -2.02 0.69 3.38
N ILE A 145 -1.65 -0.51 2.91
CA ILE A 145 -2.35 -1.19 1.80
C ILE A 145 -3.78 -1.54 2.19
N GLY A 146 -4.00 -2.09 3.39
CA GLY A 146 -5.33 -2.44 3.89
C GLY A 146 -6.26 -1.23 3.95
N ALA A 147 -5.81 -0.14 4.56
CA ALA A 147 -6.58 1.10 4.65
C ALA A 147 -6.92 1.67 3.26
N ALA A 148 -5.98 1.64 2.31
CA ALA A 148 -6.23 2.12 0.96
C ALA A 148 -7.18 1.21 0.16
N LEU A 149 -7.09 -0.12 0.35
CA LEU A 149 -8.02 -1.09 -0.24
C LEU A 149 -9.44 -0.85 0.27
N GLU A 150 -9.62 -0.72 1.58
CA GLU A 150 -10.93 -0.45 2.18
C GLU A 150 -11.49 0.88 1.69
N GLN A 151 -10.69 1.94 1.64
CA GLN A 151 -11.14 3.24 1.14
C GLN A 151 -11.56 3.20 -0.34
N GLN A 152 -10.82 2.50 -1.19
CA GLN A 152 -11.20 2.37 -2.61
C GLN A 152 -12.41 1.46 -2.81
N THR A 153 -12.54 0.40 -2.01
CA THR A 153 -13.72 -0.48 -2.03
C THR A 153 -14.96 0.22 -1.45
N ALA A 154 -14.78 1.07 -0.44
CA ALA A 154 -15.84 1.84 0.19
C ALA A 154 -16.49 2.84 -0.78
N ARG A 155 -15.71 3.42 -1.70
CA ARG A 155 -16.24 4.23 -2.82
C ARG A 155 -17.23 3.47 -3.68
N ASP A 156 -17.12 2.14 -3.73
CA ASP A 156 -17.98 1.23 -4.49
C ASP A 156 -19.06 0.55 -3.62
N GLY A 157 -19.24 0.93 -2.34
CA GLY A 157 -20.34 0.47 -1.49
C GLY A 157 -19.99 -0.12 -0.11
N GLY A 158 -18.74 0.01 0.35
CA GLY A 158 -18.23 -0.59 1.60
C GLY A 158 -18.39 0.22 2.88
N ALA A 159 -19.48 0.99 3.06
CA ALA A 159 -19.74 1.59 4.37
C ALA A 159 -19.95 0.49 5.42
N ILE A 160 -19.33 0.62 6.61
CA ILE A 160 -19.62 -0.26 7.75
C ILE A 160 -21.05 0.04 8.20
N ILE A 161 -22.01 -0.75 7.71
CA ILE A 161 -23.40 -0.71 8.17
C ILE A 161 -23.48 -1.64 9.36
N VAL A 162 -23.54 -1.08 10.57
CA VAL A 162 -23.94 -1.83 11.75
C VAL A 162 -25.47 -2.00 11.66
N PRO A 163 -26.00 -3.22 11.44
CA PRO A 163 -27.44 -3.42 11.42
C PRO A 163 -27.94 -3.24 12.85
N THR A 164 -28.53 -2.08 13.15
CA THR A 164 -29.14 -1.85 14.45
C THR A 164 -30.55 -2.42 14.43
N GLU A 165 -30.77 -3.52 15.16
CA GLU A 165 -32.12 -3.82 15.67
C GLU A 165 -32.51 -2.68 16.64
N PRO A 166 -33.60 -1.94 16.40
CA PRO A 166 -33.91 -0.68 17.10
C PRO A 166 -34.19 -0.81 18.61
N ALA A 167 -34.11 -2.01 19.19
CA ALA A 167 -34.46 -2.28 20.59
C ALA A 167 -33.30 -2.24 21.60
N HIS A 168 -32.03 -2.12 21.17
CA HIS A 168 -30.88 -2.11 22.10
C HIS A 168 -30.27 -0.70 22.26
N ALA A 169 -30.43 -0.09 23.45
CA ALA A 169 -29.85 1.23 23.77
C ALA A 169 -28.32 1.27 23.60
N GLY A 170 -27.62 0.16 23.88
CA GLY A 170 -26.18 0.04 23.61
C GLY A 170 -25.84 0.07 22.12
N ALA A 171 -26.70 -0.48 21.26
CA ALA A 171 -26.50 -0.45 19.81
C ALA A 171 -26.71 0.96 19.23
N ALA A 172 -27.70 1.71 19.74
CA ALA A 172 -27.92 3.09 19.35
C ALA A 172 -26.72 3.99 19.71
N HIS A 173 -26.15 3.81 20.90
CA HIS A 173 -24.95 4.56 21.33
C HIS A 173 -23.73 4.26 20.44
N VAL A 174 -23.47 2.99 20.14
CA VAL A 174 -22.38 2.58 19.24
C VAL A 174 -22.60 3.11 17.83
N ALA A 175 -23.84 3.08 17.31
CA ALA A 175 -24.15 3.64 16.00
C ALA A 175 -23.96 5.16 15.95
N GLU A 176 -24.34 5.89 16.99
CA GLU A 176 -24.14 7.34 17.09
C GLU A 176 -22.65 7.69 17.09
N ILE A 177 -21.83 6.99 17.90
CA ILE A 177 -20.38 7.19 17.91
C ILE A 177 -19.76 6.80 16.56
N GLY A 178 -20.17 5.66 16.00
CA GLY A 178 -19.70 5.20 14.69
C GLY A 178 -19.96 6.23 13.60
N ALA A 179 -21.17 6.79 13.55
CA ALA A 179 -21.51 7.84 12.58
C ALA A 179 -20.64 9.10 12.75
N LYS A 180 -20.31 9.49 13.98
CA LYS A 180 -19.37 10.60 14.24
C LYS A 180 -17.97 10.28 13.74
N VAL A 181 -17.48 9.05 13.94
CA VAL A 181 -16.16 8.61 13.43
C VAL A 181 -16.15 8.60 11.90
N THR A 182 -17.17 8.00 11.26
CA THR A 182 -17.29 7.99 9.80
C THR A 182 -17.32 9.41 9.22
N ALA A 183 -17.93 10.37 9.92
CA ALA A 183 -17.96 11.78 9.51
C ALA A 183 -16.57 12.46 9.55
N LEU A 184 -15.60 11.92 10.31
CA LEU A 184 -14.21 12.39 10.28
C LEU A 184 -13.48 11.97 8.99
N GLY A 185 -13.98 10.92 8.34
CA GLY A 185 -13.52 10.46 7.03
C GLY A 185 -12.28 9.56 7.07
N PRO A 186 -11.97 8.93 5.92
CA PRO A 186 -10.94 7.89 5.84
C PRO A 186 -9.51 8.42 6.06
N ASP A 187 -9.28 9.72 5.86
CA ASP A 187 -7.99 10.33 6.17
C ASP A 187 -7.73 10.35 7.68
N HIS A 188 -8.74 10.70 8.48
CA HIS A 188 -8.61 10.72 9.93
C HIS A 188 -8.42 9.31 10.50
N GLU A 189 -9.22 8.35 10.02
CA GLU A 189 -9.12 6.94 10.41
C GLU A 189 -7.72 6.35 10.12
N PHE A 190 -7.17 6.67 8.94
CA PHE A 190 -5.81 6.27 8.55
C PHE A 190 -4.74 6.87 9.48
N GLU A 191 -4.83 8.17 9.78
CA GLU A 191 -3.83 8.85 10.60
C GLU A 191 -3.82 8.35 12.05
N VAL A 192 -4.99 8.07 12.62
CA VAL A 192 -5.10 7.52 13.98
C VAL A 192 -4.47 6.13 14.07
N GLY A 193 -4.80 5.24 13.13
CA GLY A 193 -4.24 3.88 13.14
C GLY A 193 -2.75 3.84 12.81
N LEU A 194 -2.29 4.67 11.86
CA LEU A 194 -0.86 4.81 11.55
C LEU A 194 -0.07 5.31 12.76
N SER A 195 -0.56 6.35 13.44
CA SER A 195 0.09 6.89 14.64
C SER A 195 0.16 5.86 15.76
N ALA A 196 -0.92 5.12 16.01
CA ALA A 196 -0.94 4.08 17.04
C ALA A 196 0.04 2.94 16.71
N LEU A 197 0.07 2.50 15.45
CA LEU A 197 0.97 1.45 14.99
C LEU A 197 2.45 1.88 15.12
N VAL A 198 2.81 3.06 14.62
CA VAL A 198 4.18 3.57 14.68
C VAL A 198 4.61 3.78 16.14
N HIS A 199 3.74 4.31 17.00
CA HIS A 199 4.04 4.44 18.43
C HIS A 199 4.29 3.08 19.08
N GLY A 200 3.44 2.08 18.82
CA GLY A 200 3.59 0.73 19.36
C GLY A 200 4.86 0.01 18.91
N LEU A 201 5.32 0.25 17.67
CA LEU A 201 6.59 -0.28 17.17
C LEU A 201 7.80 0.21 17.97
N GLY A 202 7.71 1.38 18.62
CA GLY A 202 8.75 1.87 19.51
C GLY A 202 9.05 0.92 20.68
N GLY A 203 8.08 0.10 21.09
CA GLY A 203 8.25 -0.91 22.13
C GLY A 203 9.17 -2.08 21.76
N LEU A 204 9.55 -2.22 20.48
CA LEU A 204 10.54 -3.22 20.03
C LEU A 204 11.98 -2.76 20.28
N ILE A 205 12.22 -1.46 20.48
CA ILE A 205 13.54 -0.94 20.80
C ILE A 205 13.93 -1.41 22.20
N GLY A 206 15.00 -2.20 22.29
CA GLY A 206 15.46 -2.79 23.55
C GLY A 206 14.65 -3.98 24.07
N ASN A 207 13.62 -4.43 23.34
CA ASN A 207 12.87 -5.65 23.65
C ASN A 207 12.55 -6.43 22.36
N PRO A 208 13.56 -7.09 21.76
CA PRO A 208 13.42 -7.68 20.44
C PRO A 208 12.49 -8.90 20.45
N THR A 209 11.77 -9.09 19.35
CA THR A 209 10.84 -10.22 19.18
C THR A 209 11.52 -11.59 19.36
N SER A 210 12.80 -11.68 19.00
CA SER A 210 13.62 -12.90 19.11
C SER A 210 14.00 -13.30 20.55
N GLU A 211 13.90 -12.40 21.52
CA GLU A 211 14.15 -12.68 22.94
C GLU A 211 12.86 -13.16 23.64
N THR A 212 11.72 -12.58 23.25
CA THR A 212 10.38 -13.04 23.68
C THR A 212 10.06 -14.46 23.19
N ALA A 213 10.54 -14.85 22.01
CA ALA A 213 10.35 -16.20 21.46
C ALA A 213 11.21 -17.26 22.17
N ARG A 214 12.46 -16.93 22.55
CA ARG A 214 13.36 -17.83 23.30
C ARG A 214 12.87 -18.07 24.73
N GLY A 215 12.44 -17.03 25.44
CA GLY A 215 11.90 -17.16 26.79
C GLY A 215 10.63 -18.03 26.88
N LYS A 216 9.82 -18.09 25.81
CA LYS A 216 8.66 -18.99 25.73
C LYS A 216 9.01 -20.43 25.38
N ALA A 217 10.06 -20.65 24.57
CA ALA A 217 10.53 -21.99 24.22
C ALA A 217 11.14 -22.70 25.45
N ASP A 218 12.00 -22.02 26.21
CA ASP A 218 12.64 -22.59 27.40
C ASP A 218 11.63 -22.90 28.52
N ALA A 219 10.60 -22.06 28.68
CA ALA A 219 9.50 -22.30 29.63
C ALA A 219 8.59 -23.48 29.26
N SER A 220 8.60 -23.91 28.00
CA SER A 220 7.77 -25.02 27.51
C SER A 220 8.51 -26.37 27.49
N THR A 221 9.83 -26.38 27.70
CA THR A 221 10.66 -27.60 27.80
C THR A 221 10.87 -28.05 29.26
N SER A 222 10.40 -27.28 30.25
CA SER A 222 10.45 -27.63 31.68
C SER A 222 9.10 -28.09 32.26
N ARG A 223 8.22 -28.69 31.45
CA ARG A 223 7.00 -29.39 31.94
C ARG A 223 6.95 -30.83 31.45
#